data_AF-A0A5B8LGG1-F1
#
_entry.id   AF-A0A5B8LGG1-F1
#
_cell.length_a   1.000
_cell.length_b   1.000
_cell.length_c   1.000
_cell.angle_alpha   90.00
_cell.angle_beta   90.00
_cell.angle_gamma   90.00
#
_symmetry.space_group_name_H-M   'P 1'
#
loop_
_entity.id
_entity.type
_entity.pdbx_description
1 polymer ?
#
loop_
_entity_poly.entity_id
_entity_poly.type
_entity_poly.pdbx_seq_one_letter_code
_entity_poly.pdbx_strand_id
1 'polypeptide(L)'
;MKIGIIGLGRMGGNIARRLMRNGHETVVYDRSPETVKALAGEGAIGVNSLDDMKAKLDGQAIFWVMLPAGDPTDSTIETLAGMCAAGDIIIDGGNTFYKDDIKRAKHLAKKQIHYVDVGTSGGVWGLERGYCMMVGGEADVVKTLDPILEALAPGLGTIPRTPNRMEQEGEDPRAEKGYIHAGAAGAGHFVKMVHNGIEYGLMQAYAEGFDVLKGKNSESLPEDERYDLNLTDIAEVWRRGSVISSWLLDLCAQQLAKDMDLAQFTGRVADSGEGHWTVEAAMEEAVPAYVLTAALFSRYRSRVEHTYGDKLLSAMRFGFGGHVEMPQ
;
A
#
# COMPACT_ATOMS: atom_id res chain seq x y z
N MET A 1 24.30 0.23 -8.41
CA MET A 1 24.12 -1.19 -8.86
C MET A 1 23.33 -1.21 -10.15
N LYS A 2 23.32 -2.33 -10.88
CA LYS A 2 22.48 -2.53 -12.07
C LYS A 2 21.32 -3.47 -11.74
N ILE A 3 20.09 -3.10 -12.08
CA ILE A 3 18.86 -3.82 -11.68
C ILE A 3 17.82 -3.83 -12.82
N GLY A 4 17.13 -4.96 -12.98
CA GLY A 4 16.02 -5.12 -13.91
C GLY A 4 14.69 -4.72 -13.27
N ILE A 5 13.91 -3.82 -13.88
CA ILE A 5 12.56 -3.45 -13.42
C ILE A 5 11.53 -3.95 -14.43
N ILE A 6 10.61 -4.79 -13.97
CA ILE A 6 9.56 -5.42 -14.76
C ILE A 6 8.21 -4.86 -14.34
N GLY A 7 7.47 -4.26 -15.28
CA GLY A 7 6.23 -3.56 -15.00
C GLY A 7 6.47 -2.07 -14.75
N LEU A 8 6.19 -1.25 -15.77
CA LEU A 8 6.51 0.18 -15.82
C LEU A 8 5.27 1.05 -15.69
N GLY A 9 4.26 0.53 -14.99
CA GLY A 9 3.15 1.33 -14.50
C GLY A 9 3.62 2.45 -13.56
N ARG A 10 2.68 3.21 -12.99
CA ARG A 10 3.00 4.42 -12.21
C ARG A 10 4.03 4.18 -11.09
N MET A 11 3.91 3.06 -10.37
CA MET A 11 4.84 2.71 -9.30
C MET A 11 6.20 2.23 -9.84
N GLY A 12 6.22 1.20 -10.69
CA GLY A 12 7.48 0.64 -11.20
C GLY A 12 8.32 1.64 -12.00
N GLY A 13 7.67 2.51 -12.80
CA GLY A 13 8.38 3.58 -13.49
C GLY A 13 8.98 4.62 -12.53
N ASN A 14 8.31 4.94 -11.42
CA ASN A 14 8.86 5.86 -10.42
C ASN A 14 9.98 5.23 -9.58
N ILE A 15 9.90 3.93 -9.29
CA ILE A 15 11.00 3.16 -8.69
C ILE A 15 12.24 3.22 -9.60
N ALA A 16 12.06 2.94 -10.90
CA ALA A 16 13.16 3.02 -11.87
C ALA A 16 13.79 4.43 -11.90
N ARG A 17 12.96 5.48 -12.02
CA ARG A 17 13.42 6.88 -11.99
C ARG A 17 14.19 7.21 -10.72
N ARG A 18 13.69 6.81 -9.56
CA ARG A 18 14.34 7.09 -8.28
C ARG A 18 15.68 6.38 -8.16
N LEU A 19 15.77 5.13 -8.61
CA LEU A 19 17.03 4.38 -8.67
C LEU A 19 18.06 5.08 -9.57
N MET A 20 17.65 5.50 -10.78
CA MET A 20 18.52 6.23 -11.70
C MET A 20 19.02 7.56 -11.11
N ARG A 21 18.14 8.33 -10.45
CA ARG A 21 18.52 9.57 -9.75
C ARG A 21 19.57 9.35 -8.65
N ASN A 22 19.66 8.14 -8.10
CA ASN A 22 20.63 7.75 -7.07
C ASN A 22 21.80 6.94 -7.63
N GLY A 23 22.07 7.02 -8.94
CA GLY A 23 23.26 6.44 -9.56
C GLY A 23 23.19 4.92 -9.80
N HIS A 24 22.00 4.33 -9.76
CA HIS A 24 21.79 2.94 -10.18
C HIS A 24 21.43 2.88 -11.67
N GLU A 25 21.90 1.84 -12.36
CA GLU A 25 21.49 1.57 -13.74
C GLU A 25 20.24 0.70 -13.73
N THR A 26 19.18 1.12 -14.42
CA THR A 26 17.94 0.35 -14.51
C THR A 26 17.76 -0.19 -15.92
N VAL A 27 17.67 -1.51 -16.05
CA VAL A 27 17.22 -2.21 -17.26
C VAL A 27 15.71 -2.37 -17.14
N VAL A 28 14.92 -1.90 -18.10
CA VAL A 28 13.46 -1.77 -17.91
C VAL A 28 12.67 -2.53 -18.97
N TYR A 29 11.64 -3.26 -18.53
CA TYR A 29 10.74 -4.02 -19.39
C TYR A 29 9.28 -3.82 -18.99
N ASP A 30 8.42 -3.69 -20.00
CA ASP A 30 6.96 -3.71 -19.89
C ASP A 30 6.37 -4.35 -21.15
N ARG A 31 5.11 -4.80 -21.08
CA ARG A 31 4.38 -5.29 -22.25
C ARG A 31 4.07 -4.16 -23.24
N SER A 32 3.96 -2.91 -22.78
CA SER A 32 3.79 -1.73 -23.62
C SER A 32 5.16 -1.20 -24.07
N PRO A 33 5.50 -1.25 -25.37
CA PRO A 33 6.75 -0.67 -25.88
C PRO A 33 6.85 0.84 -25.65
N GLU A 34 5.72 1.54 -25.57
CA GLU A 34 5.65 2.98 -25.35
C GLU A 34 6.15 3.36 -23.95
N THR A 35 5.79 2.59 -22.91
CA THR A 35 6.27 2.84 -21.53
C THR A 35 7.76 2.57 -21.40
N VAL A 36 8.26 1.51 -22.06
CA VAL A 36 9.70 1.21 -22.15
C VAL A 36 10.44 2.37 -22.84
N LYS A 37 9.96 2.82 -24.01
CA LYS A 37 10.58 3.91 -24.77
C LYS A 37 10.60 5.22 -23.98
N ALA A 38 9.54 5.51 -23.23
CA ALA A 38 9.47 6.70 -22.39
C ALA A 38 10.58 6.71 -21.33
N LEU A 39 10.72 5.64 -20.55
CA LEU A 39 11.77 5.55 -19.53
C LEU A 39 13.18 5.44 -20.13
N ALA A 40 13.33 4.80 -21.29
CA ALA A 40 14.61 4.79 -22.00
C ALA A 40 15.05 6.20 -22.41
N GLY A 41 14.09 7.05 -22.82
CA GLY A 41 14.33 8.48 -23.07
C GLY A 41 14.76 9.28 -21.85
N GLU A 42 14.54 8.75 -20.64
CA GLU A 42 14.96 9.34 -19.36
C GLU A 42 16.28 8.77 -18.82
N GLY A 43 16.92 7.84 -19.54
CA GLY A 43 18.22 7.26 -19.19
C GLY A 43 18.20 5.78 -18.80
N ALA A 44 17.03 5.12 -18.81
CA ALA A 44 16.95 3.69 -18.56
C ALA A 44 17.44 2.85 -19.76
N ILE A 45 17.87 1.62 -19.52
CA ILE A 45 18.21 0.66 -20.57
C ILE A 45 16.95 -0.10 -20.95
N GLY A 46 16.23 0.36 -21.97
CA GLY A 46 15.02 -0.32 -22.46
C GLY A 46 15.32 -1.67 -23.13
N VAL A 47 14.50 -2.68 -22.86
CA VAL A 47 14.59 -4.01 -23.47
C VAL A 47 13.21 -4.49 -23.96
N ASN A 48 13.22 -5.43 -24.90
CA ASN A 48 11.97 -5.93 -25.52
C ASN A 48 11.56 -7.34 -25.03
N SER A 49 12.38 -7.98 -24.20
CA SER A 49 12.08 -9.28 -23.60
C SER A 49 12.82 -9.45 -22.26
N LEU A 50 12.38 -10.42 -21.46
CA LEU A 50 13.06 -10.79 -20.22
C LEU A 50 14.44 -11.42 -20.51
N ASP A 51 14.61 -12.19 -21.59
CA ASP A 51 15.92 -12.70 -22.00
C ASP A 51 16.91 -11.57 -22.31
N ASP A 52 16.47 -10.52 -23.03
CA ASP A 52 17.28 -9.34 -23.30
C ASP A 52 17.59 -8.56 -22.01
N MET A 53 16.66 -8.53 -21.05
CA MET A 53 16.93 -8.01 -19.70
C MET A 53 18.07 -8.78 -19.04
N LYS A 54 17.97 -10.11 -18.95
CA LYS A 54 18.98 -10.95 -18.30
C LYS A 54 20.35 -10.82 -18.95
N ALA A 55 20.41 -10.74 -20.28
CA ALA A 55 21.66 -10.54 -21.02
C ALA A 55 22.34 -9.19 -20.72
N LYS A 56 21.60 -8.19 -20.27
CA LYS A 56 22.10 -6.84 -19.93
C LYS A 56 22.33 -6.62 -18.44
N LEU A 57 21.95 -7.56 -17.59
CA LEU A 57 22.27 -7.54 -16.16
C LEU A 57 23.64 -8.21 -15.94
N ASP A 58 24.55 -7.50 -15.28
CA ASP A 58 25.89 -8.00 -15.00
C ASP A 58 25.91 -8.84 -13.72
N GLY A 59 26.70 -9.91 -13.70
CA GLY A 59 26.91 -10.73 -12.49
C GLY A 59 25.64 -11.39 -11.96
N GLN A 60 25.41 -11.26 -10.65
CA GLN A 60 24.19 -11.72 -9.98
C GLN A 60 23.02 -10.82 -10.42
N ALA A 61 22.11 -11.36 -11.22
CA ALA A 61 20.99 -10.57 -11.72
C ALA A 61 19.98 -10.31 -10.62
N ILE A 62 19.50 -9.07 -10.55
CA ILE A 62 18.45 -8.63 -9.64
C ILE A 62 17.27 -8.18 -10.49
N PHE A 63 16.14 -8.84 -10.31
CA PHE A 63 14.88 -8.53 -10.98
C PHE A 63 13.90 -7.97 -9.96
N TRP A 64 13.32 -6.81 -10.23
CA TRP A 64 12.26 -6.22 -9.44
C TRP A 64 10.96 -6.25 -10.23
N VAL A 65 9.99 -7.02 -9.76
CA VAL A 65 8.67 -7.19 -10.36
C VAL A 65 7.69 -6.21 -9.70
N MET A 66 7.10 -5.32 -10.49
CA MET A 66 6.09 -4.34 -10.11
C MET A 66 4.82 -4.52 -10.96
N LEU A 67 4.21 -5.69 -10.82
CA LEU A 67 3.02 -6.09 -11.57
C LEU A 67 1.80 -6.25 -10.65
N PRO A 68 0.57 -6.28 -11.20
CA PRO A 68 -0.61 -6.64 -10.44
C PRO A 68 -0.47 -8.04 -9.81
N ALA A 69 -1.00 -8.22 -8.61
CA ALA A 69 -1.03 -9.51 -7.93
C ALA A 69 -1.85 -10.56 -8.71
N GLY A 70 -1.56 -11.84 -8.46
CA GLY A 70 -2.13 -12.98 -9.19
C GLY A 70 -1.37 -13.29 -10.48
N ASP A 71 -2.10 -13.77 -11.50
CA ASP A 71 -1.55 -14.32 -12.74
C ASP A 71 -0.43 -13.49 -13.41
N PRO A 72 -0.49 -12.14 -13.50
CA PRO A 72 0.61 -11.37 -14.10
C PRO A 72 1.94 -11.54 -13.36
N THR A 73 1.90 -11.54 -12.03
CA THR A 73 3.09 -11.72 -11.20
C THR A 73 3.53 -13.18 -11.20
N ASP A 74 2.60 -14.13 -11.07
CA ASP A 74 2.93 -15.57 -11.05
C ASP A 74 3.58 -16.04 -12.36
N SER A 75 3.00 -15.66 -13.51
CA SER A 75 3.55 -16.03 -14.82
C SER A 75 4.93 -15.40 -15.08
N THR A 76 5.15 -14.18 -14.60
CA THR A 76 6.46 -13.51 -14.70
C THR A 76 7.50 -14.20 -13.83
N ILE A 77 7.17 -14.51 -12.57
CA ILE A 77 8.07 -15.21 -11.65
C ILE A 77 8.42 -16.61 -12.19
N GLU A 78 7.45 -17.35 -12.75
CA GLU A 78 7.72 -18.66 -13.36
C GLU A 78 8.64 -18.54 -14.58
N THR A 79 8.43 -17.52 -15.41
CA THR A 79 9.31 -17.25 -16.55
C THR A 79 10.74 -16.98 -16.06
N LEU A 80 10.90 -16.10 -15.07
CA LEU A 80 12.19 -15.81 -14.44
C LEU A 80 12.81 -17.07 -13.82
N ALA A 81 12.02 -17.92 -13.15
CA ALA A 81 12.46 -19.20 -12.59
C ALA A 81 12.99 -20.17 -13.65
N GLY A 82 12.60 -20.03 -14.92
CA GLY A 82 13.10 -20.82 -16.04
C GLY A 82 14.43 -20.33 -16.63
N MET A 83 14.78 -19.06 -16.43
CA MET A 83 15.93 -18.40 -17.09
C MET A 83 17.00 -17.88 -16.10
N CYS A 84 16.67 -17.70 -14.83
CA CYS A 84 17.62 -17.25 -13.82
C CYS A 84 18.67 -18.32 -13.52
N ALA A 85 19.87 -17.88 -13.20
CA ALA A 85 20.96 -18.72 -12.71
C ALA A 85 20.89 -18.84 -11.18
N ALA A 86 21.58 -19.85 -10.65
CA ALA A 86 21.77 -19.99 -9.20
C ALA A 86 22.43 -18.72 -8.63
N GLY A 87 21.87 -18.21 -7.54
CA GLY A 87 22.27 -16.96 -6.88
C GLY A 87 21.52 -15.73 -7.37
N ASP A 88 20.83 -15.74 -8.52
CA ASP A 88 20.04 -14.58 -8.94
C ASP A 88 18.93 -14.24 -7.92
N ILE A 89 18.52 -12.97 -7.88
CA ILE A 89 17.54 -12.45 -6.92
C ILE A 89 16.29 -11.97 -7.66
N ILE A 90 15.14 -12.46 -7.23
CA ILE A 90 13.82 -11.96 -7.67
C ILE A 90 13.16 -11.23 -6.49
N ILE A 91 12.87 -9.95 -6.71
CA ILE A 91 12.12 -9.09 -5.80
C ILE A 91 10.70 -8.95 -6.32
N ASP A 92 9.70 -9.26 -5.50
CA ASP A 92 8.32 -8.85 -5.73
C ASP A 92 8.02 -7.62 -4.88
N GLY A 93 7.85 -6.46 -5.53
CA GLY A 93 7.49 -5.21 -4.85
C GLY A 93 6.02 -4.82 -5.02
N GLY A 94 5.20 -5.74 -5.53
CA GLY A 94 3.78 -5.53 -5.76
C GLY A 94 2.95 -5.54 -4.47
N ASN A 95 1.65 -5.75 -4.64
CA ASN A 95 0.71 -5.92 -3.53
C ASN A 95 0.30 -7.40 -3.46
N THR A 96 1.28 -8.27 -3.17
CA THR A 96 1.08 -9.72 -3.11
C THR A 96 0.61 -10.15 -1.73
N PHE A 97 -0.23 -11.18 -1.67
CA PHE A 97 -0.60 -11.82 -0.41
C PHE A 97 0.56 -12.67 0.13
N TYR A 98 0.99 -12.43 1.37
CA TYR A 98 2.22 -12.99 1.93
C TYR A 98 2.36 -14.53 1.88
N LYS A 99 1.25 -15.27 1.86
CA LYS A 99 1.28 -16.73 1.75
C LYS A 99 1.74 -17.20 0.37
N ASP A 100 1.56 -16.39 -0.66
CA ASP A 100 2.07 -16.68 -2.01
C ASP A 100 3.57 -16.44 -2.11
N ASP A 101 4.09 -15.41 -1.42
CA ASP A 101 5.54 -15.20 -1.26
C ASP A 101 6.23 -16.40 -0.63
N ILE A 102 5.63 -16.97 0.42
CA ILE A 102 6.15 -18.17 1.09
C ILE A 102 6.21 -19.36 0.12
N LYS A 103 5.20 -19.54 -0.74
CA LYS A 103 5.17 -20.62 -1.75
C LYS A 103 6.23 -20.38 -2.82
N ARG A 104 6.34 -19.16 -3.33
CA ARG A 104 7.29 -18.75 -4.37
C ARG A 104 8.73 -18.91 -3.88
N ALA A 105 9.03 -18.42 -2.68
CA ALA A 105 10.35 -18.59 -2.07
C ALA A 105 10.75 -20.07 -1.95
N LYS A 106 9.85 -20.94 -1.47
CA LYS A 106 10.10 -22.40 -1.42
C LYS A 106 10.30 -23.03 -2.79
N HIS A 107 9.60 -22.56 -3.81
CA HIS A 107 9.76 -23.04 -5.18
C HIS A 107 11.13 -22.63 -5.75
N LEU A 108 11.47 -21.34 -5.65
CA LEU A 108 12.70 -20.75 -6.19
C LEU A 108 13.96 -21.26 -5.48
N ALA A 109 13.87 -21.51 -4.17
CA ALA A 109 14.98 -22.10 -3.39
C ALA A 109 15.45 -23.45 -3.95
N LYS A 110 14.56 -24.27 -4.54
CA LYS A 110 14.92 -25.55 -5.18
C LYS A 110 15.83 -25.36 -6.40
N LYS A 111 15.80 -24.17 -6.99
CA LYS A 111 16.63 -23.75 -8.12
C LYS A 111 17.80 -22.87 -7.70
N GLN A 112 18.01 -22.69 -6.39
CA GLN A 112 19.01 -21.79 -5.82
C GLN A 112 18.81 -20.33 -6.25
N ILE A 113 17.57 -19.92 -6.51
CA ILE A 113 17.21 -18.53 -6.81
C ILE A 113 16.66 -17.92 -5.52
N HIS A 114 17.13 -16.72 -5.18
CA HIS A 114 16.66 -16.01 -3.99
C HIS A 114 15.38 -15.24 -4.29
N TYR A 115 14.48 -15.23 -3.31
CA TYR A 115 13.22 -14.50 -3.39
C TYR A 115 13.12 -13.50 -2.25
N VAL A 116 12.69 -12.29 -2.58
CA VAL A 116 12.51 -11.20 -1.62
C VAL A 116 11.17 -10.52 -1.90
N ASP A 117 10.34 -10.40 -0.87
CA ASP A 117 9.10 -9.62 -0.92
C ASP A 117 9.33 -8.22 -0.33
N VAL A 118 8.86 -7.18 -1.02
CA VAL A 118 9.03 -5.79 -0.60
C VAL A 118 7.69 -5.07 -0.60
N GLY A 119 7.07 -5.04 0.58
CA GLY A 119 5.94 -4.17 0.82
C GLY A 119 6.35 -2.70 0.69
N THR A 120 5.79 -2.00 -0.30
CA THR A 120 6.16 -0.60 -0.60
C THR A 120 5.01 0.36 -0.27
N SER A 121 5.25 1.40 0.54
CA SER A 121 4.30 2.45 0.91
C SER A 121 4.81 3.86 0.56
N GLY A 122 3.89 4.81 0.37
CA GLY A 122 4.15 6.20 -0.04
C GLY A 122 3.57 6.59 -1.41
N GLY A 123 3.20 5.61 -2.22
CA GLY A 123 2.52 5.82 -3.51
C GLY A 123 3.29 6.74 -4.45
N VAL A 124 2.58 7.63 -5.14
CA VAL A 124 3.18 8.54 -6.14
C VAL A 124 4.19 9.52 -5.55
N TRP A 125 4.07 9.82 -4.26
CA TRP A 125 4.95 10.76 -3.56
C TRP A 125 6.34 10.19 -3.30
N GLY A 126 6.51 8.88 -3.36
CA GLY A 126 7.79 8.23 -3.08
C GLY A 126 8.88 8.53 -4.11
N LEU A 127 8.54 8.97 -5.32
CA LEU A 127 9.55 9.43 -6.29
C LEU A 127 10.40 10.56 -5.70
N GLU A 128 9.74 11.53 -5.07
CA GLU A 128 10.39 12.70 -4.48
C GLU A 128 10.79 12.43 -3.03
N ARG A 129 9.89 11.86 -2.22
CA ARG A 129 10.05 11.72 -0.76
C ARG A 129 10.70 10.42 -0.30
N GLY A 130 10.85 9.43 -1.18
CA GLY A 130 11.23 8.07 -0.83
C GLY A 130 10.06 7.20 -0.39
N TYR A 131 10.29 5.89 -0.44
CA TYR A 131 9.29 4.85 -0.15
C TYR A 131 9.57 4.20 1.21
N CYS A 132 8.53 4.07 2.03
CA CYS A 132 8.62 3.21 3.21
C CYS A 132 8.60 1.75 2.74
N MET A 133 9.61 0.95 3.12
CA MET A 133 9.77 -0.42 2.61
C MET A 133 9.89 -1.45 3.73
N MET A 134 9.09 -2.50 3.62
CA MET A 134 9.07 -3.64 4.53
C MET A 134 9.52 -4.87 3.76
N VAL A 135 10.67 -5.43 4.11
CA VAL A 135 11.36 -6.42 3.30
C VAL A 135 11.33 -7.80 3.98
N GLY A 136 10.82 -8.82 3.29
CA GLY A 136 10.91 -10.22 3.67
C GLY A 136 11.91 -10.97 2.80
N GLY A 137 12.71 -11.86 3.39
CA GLY A 137 13.69 -12.66 2.64
C GLY A 137 14.84 -13.16 3.51
N GLU A 138 15.79 -13.85 2.87
CA GLU A 138 17.04 -14.29 3.51
C GLU A 138 17.89 -13.08 3.93
N ALA A 139 18.42 -13.08 5.17
CA ALA A 139 19.10 -11.91 5.74
C ALA A 139 20.31 -11.44 4.90
N ASP A 140 21.15 -12.37 4.42
CA ASP A 140 22.33 -12.04 3.62
C ASP A 140 21.97 -11.52 2.22
N VAL A 141 20.86 -12.00 1.66
CA VAL A 141 20.32 -11.51 0.39
C VAL A 141 19.79 -10.10 0.56
N VAL A 142 18.99 -9.85 1.61
CA VAL A 142 18.46 -8.51 1.91
C VAL A 142 19.61 -7.52 2.17
N LYS A 143 20.67 -7.94 2.87
CA LYS A 143 21.88 -7.13 3.06
C LYS A 143 22.57 -6.78 1.74
N THR A 144 22.57 -7.70 0.76
CA THR A 144 23.10 -7.42 -0.58
C THR A 144 22.26 -6.36 -1.32
N LEU A 145 20.97 -6.27 -0.99
CA LEU A 145 20.04 -5.28 -1.56
C LEU A 145 20.06 -3.92 -0.84
N ASP A 146 20.80 -3.76 0.27
CA ASP A 146 20.83 -2.51 1.05
C ASP A 146 21.06 -1.26 0.19
N PRO A 147 21.99 -1.21 -0.79
CA PRO A 147 22.18 -0.02 -1.62
C PRO A 147 20.94 0.37 -2.45
N ILE A 148 20.20 -0.63 -2.95
CA ILE A 148 18.96 -0.41 -3.71
C ILE A 148 17.85 0.08 -2.78
N LEU A 149 17.73 -0.54 -1.60
CA LEU A 149 16.72 -0.18 -0.61
C LEU A 149 16.99 1.23 -0.03
N GLU A 150 18.23 1.55 0.29
CA GLU A 150 18.60 2.88 0.79
C GLU A 150 18.31 3.98 -0.23
N ALA A 151 18.61 3.75 -1.52
CA ALA A 151 18.31 4.70 -2.59
C ALA A 151 16.81 4.95 -2.78
N LEU A 152 15.97 3.94 -2.55
CA LEU A 152 14.52 4.05 -2.65
C LEU A 152 13.89 4.65 -1.39
N ALA A 153 14.48 4.45 -0.23
CA ALA A 153 13.95 4.93 1.04
C ALA A 153 14.02 6.48 1.18
N PRO A 154 13.31 7.06 2.16
CA PRO A 154 13.38 8.49 2.48
C PRO A 154 14.74 8.95 3.06
N GLY A 155 15.51 8.03 3.64
CA GLY A 155 16.62 8.38 4.52
C GLY A 155 16.11 8.93 5.86
N LEU A 156 16.96 9.65 6.61
CA LEU A 156 16.56 10.23 7.89
C LEU A 156 15.44 11.28 7.77
N GLY A 157 15.22 11.83 6.57
CA GLY A 157 14.16 12.80 6.30
C GLY A 157 14.26 14.05 7.17
N THR A 158 13.11 14.61 7.51
CA THR A 158 12.96 15.82 8.35
C THR A 158 12.24 15.56 9.67
N ILE A 159 11.92 14.30 9.96
CA ILE A 159 11.23 13.91 11.18
C ILE A 159 12.27 13.84 12.32
N PRO A 160 12.00 14.42 13.50
CA PRO A 160 12.90 14.28 14.64
C PRO A 160 13.13 12.82 14.99
N ARG A 161 14.37 12.46 15.32
CA ARG A 161 14.68 11.10 15.79
C ARG A 161 13.87 10.79 17.05
N THR A 162 13.33 9.59 17.11
CA THR A 162 12.58 9.12 18.27
C THR A 162 13.52 9.05 19.48
N PRO A 163 13.16 9.66 20.63
CA PRO A 163 13.94 9.52 21.86
C PRO A 163 14.16 8.05 22.22
N ASN A 164 15.37 7.73 22.70
CA ASN A 164 15.80 6.38 23.08
C ASN A 164 15.87 5.36 21.93
N ARG A 165 15.78 5.80 20.67
CA ARG A 165 16.03 4.94 19.51
C ARG A 165 17.52 4.62 19.40
N MET A 166 17.84 3.34 19.18
CA MET A 166 19.20 2.78 19.17
C MET A 166 19.83 2.61 20.57
N GLU A 167 19.01 2.54 21.63
CA GLU A 167 19.46 2.23 23.00
C GLU A 167 19.21 0.76 23.40
N GLN A 168 18.41 0.02 22.64
CA GLN A 168 18.10 -1.39 22.92
C GLN A 168 18.88 -2.34 22.01
N GLU A 169 19.20 -3.53 22.53
CA GLU A 169 19.85 -4.58 21.74
C GLU A 169 18.93 -5.07 20.61
N GLY A 170 19.50 -5.27 19.42
CA GLY A 170 18.76 -5.76 18.25
C GLY A 170 18.05 -4.67 17.43
N GLU A 171 18.20 -3.39 17.78
CA GLU A 171 17.63 -2.30 16.99
C GLU A 171 18.37 -2.08 15.66
N ASP A 172 17.62 -2.17 14.55
CA ASP A 172 18.15 -1.97 13.20
C ASP A 172 18.22 -0.48 12.81
N PRO A 173 19.40 0.10 12.51
CA PRO A 173 19.52 1.51 12.14
C PRO A 173 18.80 1.86 10.83
N ARG A 174 18.51 0.87 9.97
CA ARG A 174 17.80 1.08 8.70
C ARG A 174 16.36 1.55 8.91
N ALA A 175 15.74 1.21 10.04
CA ALA A 175 14.38 1.64 10.37
C ALA A 175 14.23 3.17 10.39
N GLU A 176 15.22 3.90 10.91
CA GLU A 176 15.23 5.37 10.91
C GLU A 176 15.43 5.97 9.51
N LYS A 177 15.87 5.17 8.53
CA LYS A 177 15.97 5.55 7.13
C LYS A 177 14.71 5.25 6.32
N GLY A 178 13.71 4.62 6.94
CA GLY A 178 12.42 4.29 6.33
C GLY A 178 12.35 2.93 5.64
N TYR A 179 13.24 1.98 5.97
CA TYR A 179 13.11 0.60 5.52
C TYR A 179 13.57 -0.40 6.57
N ILE A 180 12.99 -1.62 6.57
CA ILE A 180 13.32 -2.68 7.51
C ILE A 180 13.46 -4.03 6.82
N HIS A 181 14.29 -4.92 7.38
CA HIS A 181 14.18 -6.36 7.17
C HIS A 181 13.18 -6.91 8.19
N ALA A 182 11.95 -7.15 7.74
CA ALA A 182 10.84 -7.59 8.58
C ALA A 182 10.93 -9.06 9.00
N GLY A 183 11.68 -9.89 8.27
CA GLY A 183 11.87 -11.30 8.58
C GLY A 183 12.09 -12.16 7.34
N ALA A 184 11.76 -13.45 7.44
CA ALA A 184 11.83 -14.38 6.32
C ALA A 184 10.82 -14.03 5.20
N ALA A 185 10.87 -14.77 4.09
CA ALA A 185 9.95 -14.55 2.97
C ALA A 185 8.47 -14.52 3.41
N GLY A 186 7.74 -13.53 2.93
CA GLY A 186 6.37 -13.16 3.29
C GLY A 186 6.29 -12.09 4.40
N ALA A 187 7.33 -11.90 5.21
CA ALA A 187 7.25 -10.95 6.32
C ALA A 187 7.09 -9.49 5.87
N GLY A 188 7.70 -9.11 4.74
CA GLY A 188 7.61 -7.75 4.20
C GLY A 188 6.18 -7.43 3.74
N HIS A 189 5.61 -8.29 2.91
CA HIS A 189 4.21 -8.14 2.48
C HIS A 189 3.20 -8.31 3.63
N PHE A 190 3.48 -9.14 4.64
CA PHE A 190 2.63 -9.23 5.84
C PHE A 190 2.58 -7.90 6.60
N VAL A 191 3.75 -7.28 6.88
CA VAL A 191 3.79 -5.98 7.58
C VAL A 191 3.10 -4.89 6.75
N LYS A 192 3.30 -4.88 5.43
CA LYS A 192 2.62 -3.95 4.51
C LYS A 192 1.11 -4.16 4.45
N MET A 193 0.65 -5.41 4.50
CA MET A 193 -0.77 -5.75 4.57
C MET A 193 -1.40 -5.12 5.81
N VAL A 194 -0.80 -5.33 6.98
CA VAL A 194 -1.28 -4.74 8.24
C VAL A 194 -1.21 -3.21 8.23
N HIS A 195 -0.17 -2.62 7.63
CA HIS A 195 -0.10 -1.17 7.38
C HIS A 195 -1.34 -0.66 6.65
N ASN A 196 -1.76 -1.34 5.57
CA ASN A 196 -2.97 -0.95 4.83
C ASN A 196 -4.26 -1.17 5.65
N GLY A 197 -4.32 -2.23 6.47
CA GLY A 197 -5.42 -2.42 7.43
C GLY A 197 -5.54 -1.25 8.41
N ILE A 198 -4.43 -0.81 8.99
CA ILE A 198 -4.39 0.37 9.87
C ILE A 198 -4.80 1.63 9.11
N GLU A 199 -4.30 1.83 7.88
CA GLU A 199 -4.70 2.96 7.01
C GLU A 199 -6.22 3.03 6.85
N TYR A 200 -6.90 1.90 6.65
CA TYR A 200 -8.36 1.86 6.52
C TYR A 200 -9.05 2.35 7.80
N GLY A 201 -8.60 1.89 8.97
CA GLY A 201 -9.14 2.33 10.26
C GLY A 201 -8.95 3.83 10.50
N LEU A 202 -7.78 4.37 10.18
CA LEU A 202 -7.48 5.80 10.32
C LEU A 202 -8.36 6.65 9.40
N MET A 203 -8.50 6.26 8.13
CA MET A 203 -9.37 6.96 7.18
C MET A 203 -10.83 6.93 7.63
N GLN A 204 -11.32 5.78 8.10
CA GLN A 204 -12.69 5.62 8.55
C GLN A 204 -12.98 6.49 9.78
N ALA A 205 -12.04 6.57 10.73
CA ALA A 205 -12.20 7.42 11.91
C ALA A 205 -12.36 8.90 11.54
N TYR A 206 -11.58 9.41 10.58
CA TYR A 206 -11.79 10.76 10.06
C TYR A 206 -13.13 10.88 9.34
N ALA A 207 -13.46 9.93 8.45
CA ALA A 207 -14.69 10.00 7.67
C ALA A 207 -15.93 10.10 8.56
N GLU A 208 -16.05 9.23 9.57
CA GLU A 208 -17.17 9.25 10.53
C GLU A 208 -17.18 10.55 11.35
N GLY A 209 -16.01 11.02 11.80
CA GLY A 209 -15.90 12.28 12.52
C GLY A 209 -16.38 13.48 11.69
N PHE A 210 -15.98 13.58 10.42
CA PHE A 210 -16.41 14.64 9.52
C PHE A 210 -17.90 14.52 9.14
N ASP A 211 -18.44 13.31 9.04
CA ASP A 211 -19.87 13.09 8.81
C ASP A 211 -20.71 13.59 9.99
N VAL A 212 -20.28 13.33 11.23
CA VAL A 212 -20.92 13.89 12.44
C VAL A 212 -20.88 15.43 12.44
N LEU A 213 -19.74 16.03 12.05
CA LEU A 213 -19.63 17.49 11.98
C LEU A 213 -20.57 18.08 10.92
N LYS A 214 -20.63 17.49 9.73
CA LYS A 214 -21.56 17.93 8.67
C LYS A 214 -23.02 17.75 9.09
N GLY A 215 -23.34 16.61 9.72
CA GLY A 215 -24.68 16.28 10.18
C GLY A 215 -25.21 17.16 11.31
N LYS A 216 -24.36 17.98 11.94
CA LYS A 216 -24.76 18.87 13.04
C LYS A 216 -25.73 19.98 12.62
N ASN A 217 -25.93 20.21 11.32
CA ASN A 217 -26.96 21.09 10.79
C ASN A 217 -28.31 20.37 10.49
N SER A 218 -28.52 19.15 11.00
CA SER A 218 -29.71 18.34 10.73
C SER A 218 -31.03 18.98 11.20
N GLU A 219 -32.08 18.85 10.38
CA GLU A 219 -33.45 19.28 10.72
C GLU A 219 -34.08 18.49 11.88
N SER A 220 -33.49 17.34 12.24
CA SER A 220 -33.92 16.55 13.40
C SER A 220 -33.50 17.16 14.74
N LEU A 221 -32.67 18.20 14.73
CA LEU A 221 -32.18 18.88 15.93
C LEU A 221 -32.98 20.18 16.20
N PRO A 222 -33.07 20.63 17.46
CA PRO A 222 -33.52 21.99 17.78
C PRO A 222 -32.73 23.04 17.01
N GLU A 223 -33.40 24.12 16.57
CA GLU A 223 -32.78 25.15 15.71
C GLU A 223 -31.55 25.80 16.36
N ASP A 224 -31.59 26.03 17.67
CA ASP A 224 -30.52 26.62 18.48
C ASP A 224 -29.37 25.64 18.79
N GLU A 225 -29.48 24.38 18.37
CA GLU A 225 -28.43 23.36 18.47
C GLU A 225 -27.83 22.99 17.10
N ARG A 226 -28.22 23.68 16.02
CA ARG A 226 -27.70 23.46 14.67
C ARG A 226 -26.49 24.34 14.41
N TYR A 227 -25.46 23.75 13.81
CA TYR A 227 -24.25 24.47 13.41
C TYR A 227 -23.95 24.24 11.94
N ASP A 228 -23.84 25.33 11.17
CA ASP A 228 -23.24 25.32 9.84
C ASP A 228 -21.72 25.49 9.98
N LEU A 229 -21.01 24.37 10.02
CA LEU A 229 -19.58 24.31 10.31
C LEU A 229 -18.75 24.38 9.03
N ASN A 230 -17.71 25.23 9.03
CA ASN A 230 -16.71 25.23 7.96
C ASN A 230 -15.73 24.06 8.15
N LEU A 231 -15.98 22.95 7.45
CA LEU A 231 -15.16 21.74 7.54
C LEU A 231 -13.75 21.94 6.98
N THR A 232 -13.57 22.85 6.02
CA THR A 232 -12.25 23.20 5.48
C THR A 232 -11.37 23.81 6.57
N ASP A 233 -11.89 24.78 7.31
CA ASP A 233 -11.16 25.44 8.39
C ASP A 233 -10.91 24.49 9.57
N ILE A 234 -11.87 23.62 9.88
CA ILE A 234 -11.71 22.60 10.93
C ILE A 234 -10.59 21.61 10.57
N ALA A 235 -10.57 21.11 9.33
CA ALA A 235 -9.48 20.25 8.88
C ALA A 235 -8.13 20.98 8.96
N GLU A 236 -8.07 22.25 8.58
CA GLU A 236 -6.83 23.04 8.56
C GLU A 236 -6.32 23.39 9.97
N VAL A 237 -7.20 23.73 10.91
CA VAL A 237 -6.79 24.07 12.29
C VAL A 237 -6.24 22.84 13.02
N TRP A 238 -6.79 21.66 12.77
CA TRP A 238 -6.31 20.41 13.40
C TRP A 238 -4.91 20.00 12.96
N ARG A 239 -4.38 20.55 11.86
CA ARG A 239 -3.01 20.25 11.40
C ARG A 239 -1.92 20.85 12.30
N ARG A 240 -2.28 21.78 13.21
CA ARG A 240 -1.31 22.52 14.03
C ARG A 240 -1.63 22.40 15.51
N GLY A 241 -0.80 21.65 16.23
CA GLY A 241 -0.87 21.53 17.69
C GLY A 241 -1.98 20.60 18.23
N SER A 242 -2.80 20.00 17.35
CA SER A 242 -3.75 18.97 17.77
C SER A 242 -3.08 17.60 17.90
N VAL A 243 -3.73 16.69 18.63
CA VAL A 243 -3.27 15.31 18.80
C VAL A 243 -3.43 14.48 17.51
N ILE A 244 -4.35 14.87 16.64
CA ILE A 244 -4.73 14.10 15.44
C ILE A 244 -4.05 14.63 14.17
N SER A 245 -3.02 15.46 14.29
CA SER A 245 -2.23 15.86 13.12
C SER A 245 -1.60 14.63 12.46
N SER A 246 -1.86 14.42 11.17
CA SER A 246 -1.37 13.27 10.42
C SER A 246 -1.35 13.55 8.92
N TRP A 247 -0.64 12.70 8.16
CA TRP A 247 -0.62 12.79 6.70
C TRP A 247 -2.03 12.62 6.08
N LEU A 248 -2.86 11.74 6.63
CA LEU A 248 -4.24 11.56 6.14
C LEU A 248 -5.08 12.82 6.39
N LEU A 249 -4.90 13.49 7.54
CA LEU A 249 -5.56 14.78 7.80
C LEU A 249 -5.08 15.88 6.83
N ASP A 250 -3.78 15.92 6.49
CA ASP A 250 -3.27 16.83 5.45
C ASP A 250 -3.98 16.61 4.11
N LEU A 251 -4.28 15.36 3.76
CA LEU A 251 -5.03 15.03 2.54
C LEU A 251 -6.50 15.43 2.65
N CYS A 252 -7.16 15.23 3.80
CA CYS A 252 -8.51 15.72 4.04
C CYS A 252 -8.61 17.23 3.85
N ALA A 253 -7.71 17.99 4.49
CA ALA A 253 -7.66 19.45 4.35
C ALA A 253 -7.44 19.89 2.89
N GLN A 254 -6.54 19.22 2.16
CA GLN A 254 -6.29 19.50 0.74
C GLN A 254 -7.51 19.26 -0.15
N GLN A 255 -8.31 18.22 0.12
CA GLN A 255 -9.52 17.95 -0.68
C GLN A 255 -10.65 18.92 -0.34
N LEU A 256 -10.89 19.16 0.95
CA LEU A 256 -11.93 20.10 1.41
C LEU A 256 -11.65 21.54 0.97
N ALA A 257 -10.37 21.95 0.92
CA ALA A 257 -9.99 23.26 0.41
C ALA A 257 -10.27 23.45 -1.09
N LYS A 258 -10.35 22.36 -1.86
CA LYS A 258 -10.75 22.41 -3.28
C LYS A 258 -12.26 22.49 -3.42
N ASP A 259 -12.96 21.69 -2.63
CA ASP A 259 -14.41 21.59 -2.62
C ASP A 259 -14.86 21.00 -1.28
N MET A 260 -15.49 21.84 -0.45
CA MET A 260 -15.96 21.45 0.88
C MET A 260 -17.11 20.42 0.81
N ASP A 261 -17.86 20.39 -0.29
CA ASP A 261 -18.98 19.45 -0.48
C ASP A 261 -18.56 18.16 -1.18
N LEU A 262 -17.29 18.06 -1.61
CA LEU A 262 -16.72 16.85 -2.22
C LEU A 262 -17.55 16.33 -3.41
N ALA A 263 -18.19 17.21 -4.19
CA ALA A 263 -19.24 16.91 -5.16
C ALA A 263 -18.76 16.03 -6.33
N GLN A 264 -17.46 15.98 -6.59
CA GLN A 264 -16.86 15.10 -7.60
C GLN A 264 -16.78 13.61 -7.18
N PHE A 265 -17.04 13.29 -5.91
CA PHE A 265 -16.96 11.93 -5.37
C PHE A 265 -18.34 11.33 -5.13
N THR A 266 -18.55 10.08 -5.56
CA THR A 266 -19.86 9.40 -5.45
C THR A 266 -20.08 8.70 -4.10
N GLY A 267 -19.07 8.59 -3.25
CA GLY A 267 -19.12 7.83 -1.99
C GLY A 267 -18.97 6.31 -2.14
N ARG A 268 -18.81 5.78 -3.36
CA ARG A 268 -18.55 4.34 -3.60
C ARG A 268 -17.05 4.05 -3.43
N VAL A 269 -16.67 3.47 -2.29
CA VAL A 269 -15.26 3.29 -1.92
C VAL A 269 -14.80 1.87 -2.26
N ALA A 270 -13.74 1.77 -3.06
CA ALA A 270 -13.12 0.50 -3.40
C ALA A 270 -12.15 0.01 -2.31
N ASP A 271 -11.79 -1.27 -2.38
CA ASP A 271 -10.72 -1.88 -1.60
C ASP A 271 -9.83 -2.74 -2.51
N SER A 272 -8.53 -2.80 -2.22
CA SER A 272 -7.52 -3.47 -3.07
C SER A 272 -7.10 -4.87 -2.59
N GLY A 273 -7.69 -5.37 -1.49
CA GLY A 273 -7.41 -6.70 -0.93
C GLY A 273 -6.72 -6.69 0.43
N GLU A 274 -5.74 -5.82 0.68
CA GLU A 274 -4.92 -5.89 1.90
C GLU A 274 -5.70 -5.66 3.20
N GLY A 275 -6.76 -4.83 3.14
CA GLY A 275 -7.67 -4.65 4.27
C GLY A 275 -8.46 -5.93 4.59
N HIS A 276 -8.85 -6.69 3.57
CA HIS A 276 -9.48 -8.00 3.74
C HIS A 276 -8.50 -9.00 4.35
N TRP A 277 -7.31 -9.14 3.77
CA TRP A 277 -6.29 -10.06 4.28
C TRP A 277 -5.85 -9.75 5.71
N THR A 278 -5.87 -8.48 6.12
CA THR A 278 -5.64 -8.10 7.53
C THR A 278 -6.70 -8.67 8.46
N VAL A 279 -7.98 -8.62 8.07
CA VAL A 279 -9.08 -9.20 8.87
C VAL A 279 -9.00 -10.73 8.88
N GLU A 280 -8.66 -11.35 7.75
CA GLU A 280 -8.42 -12.80 7.70
C GLU A 280 -7.28 -13.22 8.64
N ALA A 281 -6.14 -12.52 8.61
CA ALA A 281 -5.02 -12.78 9.52
C ALA A 281 -5.44 -12.63 11.00
N ALA A 282 -6.17 -11.58 11.34
CA ALA A 282 -6.70 -11.39 12.69
C ALA A 282 -7.62 -12.54 13.12
N MET A 283 -8.43 -13.09 12.20
CA MET A 283 -9.26 -14.26 12.49
C MET A 283 -8.42 -15.53 12.71
N GLU A 284 -7.39 -15.76 11.90
CA GLU A 284 -6.47 -16.90 12.06
C GLU A 284 -5.71 -16.84 13.40
N GLU A 285 -5.35 -15.64 13.84
CA GLU A 285 -4.61 -15.38 15.07
C GLU A 285 -5.52 -15.24 16.30
N ALA A 286 -6.84 -15.24 16.12
CA ALA A 286 -7.84 -14.94 17.15
C ALA A 286 -7.63 -13.56 17.84
N VAL A 287 -7.22 -12.55 17.05
CA VAL A 287 -7.00 -11.17 17.50
C VAL A 287 -8.28 -10.34 17.30
N PRO A 288 -8.80 -9.67 18.35
CA PRO A 288 -9.93 -8.75 18.19
C PRO A 288 -9.57 -7.52 17.33
N ALA A 289 -10.22 -7.36 16.17
CA ALA A 289 -9.91 -6.31 15.19
C ALA A 289 -11.11 -5.39 14.84
N TYR A 290 -11.92 -5.02 15.84
CA TYR A 290 -13.20 -4.33 15.66
C TYR A 290 -13.17 -3.11 14.72
N VAL A 291 -12.21 -2.20 14.94
CA VAL A 291 -12.09 -0.96 14.15
C VAL A 291 -11.71 -1.26 12.70
N LEU A 292 -10.76 -2.17 12.49
CA LEU A 292 -10.27 -2.51 11.15
C LEU A 292 -11.35 -3.25 10.35
N THR A 293 -12.08 -4.16 11.00
CA THR A 293 -13.21 -4.87 10.41
C THR A 293 -14.36 -3.93 10.06
N ALA A 294 -14.72 -3.01 10.97
CA ALA A 294 -15.76 -2.02 10.70
C ALA A 294 -15.39 -1.11 9.52
N ALA A 295 -14.14 -0.63 9.48
CA ALA A 295 -13.66 0.19 8.37
C ALA A 295 -13.72 -0.53 7.01
N LEU A 296 -13.39 -1.82 6.97
CA LEU A 296 -13.56 -2.63 5.76
C LEU A 296 -15.04 -2.76 5.37
N PHE A 297 -15.91 -3.07 6.35
CA PHE A 297 -17.34 -3.26 6.10
C PHE A 297 -18.05 -1.96 5.70
N SER A 298 -17.61 -0.80 6.18
CA SER A 298 -18.10 0.49 5.71
C SER A 298 -17.87 0.66 4.20
N ARG A 299 -16.73 0.21 3.68
CA ARG A 299 -16.48 0.19 2.22
C ARG A 299 -17.43 -0.77 1.50
N TYR A 300 -17.71 -1.96 2.05
CA TYR A 300 -18.69 -2.87 1.45
C TYR A 300 -20.09 -2.26 1.44
N ARG A 301 -20.51 -1.65 2.56
CA ARG A 301 -21.80 -0.99 2.70
C ARG A 301 -21.97 0.17 1.73
N SER A 302 -20.92 0.94 1.46
CA SER A 302 -20.97 2.12 0.58
C SER A 302 -21.21 1.79 -0.91
N ARG A 303 -21.09 0.52 -1.30
CA ARG A 303 -21.27 0.06 -2.69
C ARG A 303 -22.66 -0.49 -3.01
N VAL A 304 -23.51 -0.62 -2.00
CA VAL A 304 -24.85 -1.18 -2.11
C VAL A 304 -25.86 -0.17 -1.60
N GLU A 305 -27.02 -0.08 -2.23
CA GLU A 305 -28.09 0.82 -1.77
C GLU A 305 -28.82 0.18 -0.58
N HIS A 306 -29.39 -1.01 -0.80
CA HIS A 306 -30.01 -1.85 0.21
C HIS A 306 -29.47 -3.29 0.14
N THR A 307 -29.25 -3.90 1.30
CA THR A 307 -28.84 -5.31 1.42
C THR A 307 -30.06 -6.23 1.48
N TYR A 308 -29.83 -7.54 1.26
CA TYR A 308 -30.86 -8.55 1.55
C TYR A 308 -31.26 -8.54 3.04
N GLY A 309 -30.29 -8.31 3.93
CA GLY A 309 -30.52 -8.19 5.37
C GLY A 309 -31.49 -7.07 5.72
N ASP A 310 -31.36 -5.90 5.08
CA ASP A 310 -32.26 -4.76 5.30
C ASP A 310 -33.72 -5.12 4.96
N LYS A 311 -33.93 -5.81 3.83
CA LYS A 311 -35.26 -6.29 3.41
C LYS A 311 -35.81 -7.35 4.37
N LEU A 312 -34.95 -8.25 4.86
CA LEU A 312 -35.35 -9.28 5.81
C LEU A 312 -35.71 -8.67 7.17
N LEU A 313 -35.02 -7.62 7.62
CA LEU A 313 -35.36 -6.86 8.83
C LEU A 313 -36.76 -6.25 8.71
N SER A 314 -37.08 -5.60 7.58
CA SER A 314 -38.43 -5.09 7.32
C SER A 314 -39.48 -6.19 7.31
N ALA A 315 -39.21 -7.31 6.63
CA ALA A 315 -40.11 -8.46 6.59
C ALA A 315 -40.39 -9.04 7.99
N MET A 316 -39.37 -9.15 8.85
CA MET A 316 -39.54 -9.58 10.24
C MET A 316 -40.38 -8.58 11.04
N ARG A 317 -40.08 -7.27 10.97
CA ARG A 317 -40.84 -6.21 11.66
C ARG A 317 -42.32 -6.18 11.25
N PHE A 318 -42.59 -6.41 9.98
CA PHE A 318 -43.94 -6.58 9.48
C PHE A 318 -44.58 -7.86 10.04
N GLY A 319 -43.88 -8.99 9.96
CA GLY A 319 -44.39 -10.29 10.36
C GLY A 319 -44.77 -10.41 11.84
N PHE A 320 -43.94 -9.88 12.75
CA PHE A 320 -44.25 -9.98 14.19
C PHE A 320 -45.07 -8.80 14.73
N GLY A 321 -44.92 -7.60 14.15
CA GLY A 321 -45.44 -6.35 14.75
C GLY A 321 -46.35 -5.54 13.84
N GLY A 322 -46.58 -5.97 12.60
CA GLY A 322 -47.35 -5.22 11.61
C GLY A 322 -46.72 -3.88 11.21
N HIS A 323 -45.43 -3.66 11.51
CA HIS A 323 -44.76 -2.41 11.19
C HIS A 323 -44.59 -2.26 9.68
N VAL A 324 -45.19 -1.21 9.11
CA VAL A 324 -44.98 -0.84 7.71
C VAL A 324 -43.66 -0.06 7.59
N GLU A 325 -43.00 -0.19 6.45
CA GLU A 325 -41.78 0.56 6.14
C GLU A 325 -42.06 2.07 6.09
N MET A 326 -41.00 2.87 6.21
CA MET A 326 -41.12 4.31 5.97
C MET A 326 -41.53 4.55 4.51
N PRO A 327 -42.36 5.56 4.22
CA PRO A 327 -42.67 5.93 2.84
C PRO A 327 -41.41 6.22 2.04
N GLN A 328 -41.38 5.78 0.78
CA GLN A 328 -40.33 6.11 -0.18
C GLN A 328 -40.43 7.55 -0.65
#